data_AF-A0A7M7JCH4-F1
#
_entry.id   AF-A0A7M7JCH4-F1
#
_cell.length_a   1.000
_cell.length_b   1.000
_cell.length_c   1.000
_cell.angle_alpha   90.00
_cell.angle_beta   90.00
_cell.angle_gamma   90.00
#
_symmetry.space_group_name_H-M   'P 1'
#
loop_
_entity.id
_entity.type
_entity.pdbx_description
1 polymer ?
#
loop_
_entity_poly.entity_id
_entity_poly.type
_entity_poly.pdbx_seq_one_letter_code
_entity_poly.pdbx_strand_id
1 'polypeptide(L)'
;MSEFVFHTIPPVSPARCSRCLFEASRAASTTIVWKRCVMNPRNKKKAVQYQDTLSRDFYVPSNKTTHEFAHFDLYLVRVNEISKLHEGPIKVQAKCHVPKGDKSLFTTELEEALIEGTVDLAVHSLKDVPTKLPENLCIGAILEREDPSDAVVFPIGSSLTSLAKLKAGAKIGTSSLRRIAQLRRKYKHLDFVSVRGNLNTRLDKLDNKKQYDALVLAVSGLRRLNMADRISCILPSELCLYAVGQGALAVEIRRNDDVTQSVVQALNNRMTALRCLAERNFMMTLEGGCSVPLGVSSALSESRILSLKGGVFAFAVVSKKCM
;
A
#
# COMPACT_ATOMS: atom_id res chain seq x y z
N MET A 1 45.97 -12.80 31.91
CA MET A 1 45.06 -13.85 32.39
C MET A 1 43.66 -13.24 32.42
N SER A 2 42.69 -13.90 31.76
CA SER A 2 41.23 -13.92 32.01
C SER A 2 40.51 -12.62 32.40
N GLU A 3 39.36 -12.26 31.85
CA GLU A 3 38.06 -12.92 32.09
C GLU A 3 36.98 -12.44 31.09
N PHE A 4 36.02 -13.32 30.77
CA PHE A 4 34.75 -13.00 30.12
C PHE A 4 33.70 -12.63 31.17
N VAL A 5 32.79 -11.70 30.85
CA VAL A 5 31.56 -11.46 31.63
C VAL A 5 30.35 -11.49 30.69
N PHE A 6 29.47 -12.47 30.90
CA PHE A 6 28.11 -12.50 30.38
C PHE A 6 27.20 -11.74 31.35
N HIS A 7 26.17 -11.06 30.85
CA HIS A 7 25.04 -10.60 31.66
C HIS A 7 23.76 -11.29 31.20
N THR A 8 23.17 -12.04 32.13
CA THR A 8 21.83 -12.63 32.04
C THR A 8 20.79 -11.56 32.36
N ILE A 9 19.75 -11.44 31.54
CA ILE A 9 18.56 -10.61 31.81
C ILE A 9 17.41 -11.57 32.19
N PRO A 10 16.63 -11.29 33.26
CA PRO A 10 15.64 -12.24 33.79
C PRO A 10 14.39 -12.38 32.89
N PRO A 11 13.60 -13.46 33.05
CA PRO A 11 12.39 -13.69 32.27
C PRO A 11 11.29 -12.71 32.69
N VAL A 12 10.79 -11.91 31.74
CA VAL A 12 9.66 -10.99 31.96
C VAL A 12 8.35 -11.71 31.64
N SER A 13 7.38 -11.61 32.54
CA SER A 13 6.10 -12.33 32.49
C SER A 13 5.12 -11.79 31.42
N PRO A 14 4.12 -12.57 30.96
CA PRO A 14 3.34 -12.30 29.74
C PRO A 14 2.28 -11.18 29.84
N ALA A 15 2.26 -10.34 30.87
CA ALA A 15 1.11 -9.50 31.17
C ALA A 15 1.51 -8.02 31.33
N ARG A 16 1.77 -7.32 30.21
CA ARG A 16 1.71 -5.85 30.07
C ARG A 16 2.01 -5.45 28.62
N CYS A 17 1.09 -5.71 27.70
CA CYS A 17 1.20 -5.27 26.31
C CYS A 17 -0.14 -4.71 25.79
N SER A 18 -0.70 -3.70 26.47
CA SER A 18 -1.99 -3.14 26.04
C SER A 18 -2.19 -1.64 26.26
N ARG A 19 -1.22 -0.89 26.80
CA ARG A 19 -1.48 0.52 27.17
C ARG A 19 -0.54 1.59 26.63
N CYS A 20 0.54 1.25 25.93
CA CYS A 20 1.44 2.24 25.31
C CYS A 20 1.23 2.41 23.80
N LEU A 21 0.15 1.83 23.26
CA LEU A 21 -0.12 1.64 21.82
C LEU A 21 -0.94 2.78 21.16
N PHE A 22 -1.17 3.92 21.83
CA PHE A 22 -2.31 4.78 21.47
C PHE A 22 -2.00 6.10 20.71
N GLU A 23 -0.78 6.66 20.70
CA GLU A 23 -0.62 8.08 20.32
C GLU A 23 0.19 8.44 19.06
N ALA A 24 0.60 7.49 18.21
CA ALA A 24 1.49 7.82 17.09
C ALA A 24 0.99 7.22 15.75
N SER A 25 0.04 7.86 15.05
CA SER A 25 -0.62 7.26 13.86
C SER A 25 -1.06 8.27 12.78
N ARG A 26 -0.19 9.21 12.34
CA ARG A 26 -0.55 10.23 11.33
C ARG A 26 0.41 10.35 10.14
N ALA A 27 0.59 9.31 9.30
CA ALA A 27 1.18 9.48 7.95
C ALA A 27 0.92 8.32 6.95
N ALA A 28 -0.25 8.35 6.29
CA ALA A 28 -0.60 7.98 4.92
C ALA A 28 0.04 6.79 4.16
N SER A 29 -0.81 6.08 3.39
CA SER A 29 -0.71 5.68 1.97
C SER A 29 0.64 5.31 1.31
N THR A 30 1.69 4.95 2.02
CA THR A 30 3.04 4.77 1.46
C THR A 30 3.68 3.47 1.92
N THR A 31 4.38 2.85 0.98
CA THR A 31 5.33 1.74 1.12
C THR A 31 6.26 1.91 2.33
N ILE A 32 6.55 0.83 3.03
CA ILE A 32 7.35 0.77 4.27
C ILE A 32 8.54 -0.17 4.05
N VAL A 33 9.72 0.18 4.59
CA VAL A 33 11.01 -0.50 4.30
C VAL A 33 11.60 -1.11 5.58
N TRP A 34 12.38 -2.19 5.44
CA TRP A 34 13.02 -2.87 6.59
C TRP A 34 14.50 -3.18 6.35
N LYS A 35 15.36 -2.84 7.32
CA LYS A 35 16.83 -2.88 7.19
C LYS A 35 17.48 -4.24 7.42
N ARG A 36 16.93 -5.10 8.28
CA ARG A 36 17.55 -6.39 8.56
C ARG A 36 16.56 -7.41 9.11
N CYS A 37 16.61 -8.63 8.62
CA CYS A 37 15.99 -9.80 9.26
C CYS A 37 17.07 -10.86 9.51
N VAL A 38 17.63 -10.93 10.72
CA VAL A 38 18.59 -12.00 11.08
C VAL A 38 17.83 -13.15 11.73
N MET A 39 17.72 -14.28 11.03
CA MET A 39 17.04 -15.47 11.54
C MET A 39 17.91 -16.35 12.42
N ASN A 40 17.35 -16.79 13.56
CA ASN A 40 17.78 -18.00 14.26
C ASN A 40 17.02 -19.24 13.72
N PRO A 41 17.67 -20.25 13.12
CA PRO A 41 17.03 -21.32 12.33
C PRO A 41 16.05 -22.29 13.01
N ARG A 42 15.78 -22.17 14.33
CA ARG A 42 15.27 -23.30 15.12
C ARG A 42 13.75 -23.51 15.20
N ASN A 43 12.87 -22.63 14.71
CA ASN A 43 11.41 -22.84 14.89
C ASN A 43 10.50 -22.24 13.79
N LYS A 44 10.07 -23.09 12.84
CA LYS A 44 9.24 -22.74 11.66
C LYS A 44 7.73 -22.53 11.94
N LYS A 45 7.21 -22.78 13.15
CA LYS A 45 5.76 -22.97 13.41
C LYS A 45 4.96 -21.75 13.94
N LYS A 46 5.53 -20.54 14.07
CA LYS A 46 4.87 -19.39 14.74
C LYS A 46 4.57 -18.15 13.88
N ALA A 47 4.75 -18.22 12.57
CA ALA A 47 4.67 -17.05 11.68
C ALA A 47 3.29 -16.34 11.61
N VAL A 48 2.18 -17.09 11.78
CA VAL A 48 0.81 -16.57 11.64
C VAL A 48 0.48 -15.46 12.63
N GLN A 49 1.03 -15.53 13.86
CA GLN A 49 0.79 -14.53 14.90
C GLN A 49 1.41 -13.16 14.57
N TYR A 50 2.44 -13.12 13.73
CA TYR A 50 3.12 -11.88 13.33
C TYR A 50 2.38 -11.13 12.22
N GLN A 51 1.46 -11.76 11.49
CA GLN A 51 0.72 -11.10 10.42
C GLN A 51 -0.21 -10.00 10.96
N ASP A 52 -0.87 -10.25 12.10
CA ASP A 52 -1.72 -9.27 12.80
C ASP A 52 -0.90 -8.15 13.46
N THR A 53 0.27 -8.47 14.00
CA THR A 53 1.19 -7.50 14.60
C THR A 53 1.83 -6.62 13.54
N LEU A 54 2.37 -7.19 12.46
CA LEU A 54 2.96 -6.44 11.35
C LEU A 54 1.93 -5.54 10.69
N SER A 55 0.74 -6.06 10.35
CA SER A 55 -0.34 -5.26 9.73
C SER A 55 -0.79 -4.05 10.57
N ARG A 56 -0.68 -4.13 11.90
CA ARG A 56 -0.96 -3.03 12.84
C ARG A 56 0.25 -2.10 13.05
N ASP A 57 1.45 -2.64 13.16
CA ASP A 57 2.69 -1.92 13.51
C ASP A 57 3.40 -1.27 12.30
N PHE A 58 2.97 -1.59 11.07
CA PHE A 58 3.39 -0.92 9.84
C PHE A 58 3.13 0.61 9.86
N TYR A 59 2.38 1.15 10.82
CA TYR A 59 1.87 2.52 10.78
C TYR A 59 2.20 3.37 12.02
N VAL A 60 3.50 3.54 12.33
CA VAL A 60 4.01 4.38 13.43
C VAL A 60 4.81 5.60 12.89
N PRO A 61 4.61 6.86 13.35
CA PRO A 61 5.53 7.98 13.16
C PRO A 61 6.66 8.10 14.22
N SER A 62 7.76 8.68 13.71
CA SER A 62 8.81 9.49 14.33
C SER A 62 9.92 8.91 15.20
N ASN A 63 9.86 7.68 15.74
CA ASN A 63 11.03 7.13 16.45
C ASN A 63 11.42 5.74 15.93
N LYS A 64 12.74 5.49 15.79
CA LYS A 64 13.32 4.16 15.54
C LYS A 64 12.66 3.17 16.49
N THR A 65 11.78 2.33 15.95
CA THR A 65 11.06 1.32 16.73
C THR A 65 11.73 0.00 16.42
N THR A 66 12.54 -0.47 17.36
CA THR A 66 13.10 -1.82 17.34
C THR A 66 12.04 -2.74 17.94
N HIS A 67 11.59 -3.73 17.18
CA HIS A 67 10.73 -4.78 17.72
C HIS A 67 11.57 -6.04 17.90
N GLU A 68 11.80 -6.40 19.16
CA GLU A 68 12.37 -7.69 19.53
C GLU A 68 11.27 -8.74 19.40
N PHE A 69 11.34 -9.54 18.34
CA PHE A 69 10.60 -10.78 18.28
C PHE A 69 11.48 -11.85 18.93
N ALA A 70 10.88 -12.84 19.59
CA ALA A 70 11.60 -13.91 20.31
C ALA A 70 12.72 -14.64 19.52
N HIS A 71 12.79 -14.42 18.19
CA HIS A 71 13.75 -15.03 17.26
C HIS A 71 14.32 -14.08 16.17
N PHE A 72 13.94 -12.79 16.14
CA PHE A 72 14.36 -11.80 15.11
C PHE A 72 14.41 -10.38 15.68
N ASP A 73 15.39 -9.59 15.23
CA ASP A 73 15.35 -8.14 15.32
C ASP A 73 14.86 -7.57 13.99
N LEU A 74 13.71 -6.89 14.00
CA LEU A 74 13.16 -6.22 12.82
C LEU A 74 13.36 -4.70 12.96
N TYR A 75 14.15 -4.12 12.06
CA TYR A 75 14.42 -2.68 12.05
C TYR A 75 13.64 -1.99 10.93
N LEU A 76 12.70 -1.14 11.32
CA LEU A 76 11.85 -0.37 10.43
C LEU A 76 12.63 0.88 9.96
N VAL A 77 12.81 1.02 8.65
CA VAL A 77 13.50 2.18 8.05
C VAL A 77 12.54 2.88 7.10
N ARG A 78 12.46 4.21 7.20
CA ARG A 78 11.67 4.99 6.24
C ARG A 78 12.46 5.24 4.97
N VAL A 79 11.76 5.35 3.83
CA VAL A 79 12.35 5.73 2.53
C VAL A 79 13.24 6.98 2.65
N ASN A 80 12.77 8.00 3.36
CA ASN A 80 13.49 9.27 3.55
C ASN A 80 14.72 9.17 4.47
N GLU A 81 14.93 8.04 5.13
CA GLU A 81 16.06 7.77 6.03
C GLU A 81 17.09 6.82 5.40
N ILE A 82 16.82 6.27 4.21
CA ILE A 82 17.75 5.37 3.50
C ILE A 82 19.09 6.06 3.25
N SER A 83 19.07 7.33 2.82
CA SER A 83 20.29 8.12 2.61
C SER A 83 21.11 8.37 3.89
N LYS A 84 20.49 8.25 5.07
CA LYS A 84 21.15 8.43 6.39
C LYS A 84 21.74 7.14 6.95
N LEU A 85 21.59 6.00 6.25
CA LEU A 85 22.11 4.70 6.69
C LEU A 85 23.58 4.47 6.30
N HIS A 86 24.18 5.37 5.52
CA HIS A 86 25.55 5.25 5.04
C HIS A 86 26.52 6.10 5.88
N GLU A 87 27.36 5.45 6.70
CA GLU A 87 28.60 6.05 7.21
C GLU A 87 29.73 5.80 6.20
N GLY A 88 29.74 6.60 5.13
CA GLY A 88 30.77 6.55 4.09
C GLY A 88 30.45 7.53 2.95
N PRO A 89 31.46 8.11 2.27
CA PRO A 89 31.21 9.15 1.28
C PRO A 89 30.61 8.55 0.00
N ILE A 90 29.29 8.71 -0.18
CA ILE A 90 28.65 8.48 -1.47
C ILE A 90 28.97 9.69 -2.37
N LYS A 91 29.77 9.46 -3.41
CA LYS A 91 29.80 10.37 -4.57
C LYS A 91 28.51 10.16 -5.36
N VAL A 92 27.47 10.90 -5.02
CA VAL A 92 26.29 11.04 -5.86
C VAL A 92 26.71 11.83 -7.10
N GLN A 93 27.14 11.15 -8.16
CA GLN A 93 27.12 11.76 -9.50
C GLN A 93 25.67 11.78 -9.98
N ALA A 94 24.93 12.79 -9.54
CA ALA A 94 23.60 13.09 -10.05
C ALA A 94 23.71 13.53 -11.52
N LYS A 95 23.71 12.56 -12.43
CA LYS A 95 23.24 12.75 -13.81
C LYS A 95 22.50 11.49 -14.25
N CYS A 96 21.38 11.20 -13.61
CA CYS A 96 20.38 10.31 -14.19
C CYS A 96 19.30 11.18 -14.85
N HIS A 97 19.49 11.46 -16.13
CA HIS A 97 18.50 12.12 -16.97
C HIS A 97 17.42 11.09 -17.34
N VAL A 98 16.51 10.80 -16.39
CA VAL A 98 15.37 9.91 -16.65
C VAL A 98 14.21 10.75 -17.19
N PRO A 99 13.64 10.42 -18.36
CA PRO A 99 12.47 11.12 -18.88
C PRO A 99 11.32 11.07 -17.88
N LYS A 100 10.72 12.22 -17.56
CA LYS A 100 9.44 12.32 -16.86
C LYS A 100 8.39 11.53 -17.65
N GLY A 101 8.00 10.36 -17.17
CA GLY A 101 7.03 9.52 -17.89
C GLY A 101 6.47 8.38 -17.05
N ASP A 102 7.23 7.32 -16.82
CA ASP A 102 6.59 6.01 -16.56
C ASP A 102 7.20 5.16 -15.44
N LYS A 103 8.21 5.65 -14.71
CA LYS A 103 8.72 4.93 -13.53
C LYS A 103 7.90 5.31 -12.29
N SER A 104 7.42 4.31 -11.56
CA SER A 104 6.78 4.48 -10.25
C SER A 104 7.76 5.25 -9.36
N LEU A 105 7.50 6.54 -9.14
CA LEU A 105 8.34 7.47 -8.38
C LEU A 105 8.63 7.01 -6.93
N PHE A 106 8.05 5.89 -6.48
CA PHE A 106 8.16 5.39 -5.11
C PHE A 106 8.88 4.04 -4.98
N THR A 107 9.23 3.35 -6.09
CA THR A 107 9.85 2.01 -6.00
C THR A 107 11.34 2.03 -6.28
N THR A 108 11.85 2.97 -7.08
CA THR A 108 13.24 2.94 -7.56
C THR A 108 14.28 3.00 -6.44
N GLU A 109 14.12 3.88 -5.44
CA GLU A 109 15.08 4.00 -4.32
C GLU A 109 15.07 2.74 -3.42
N LEU A 110 13.94 2.04 -3.37
CA LEU A 110 13.77 0.80 -2.59
C LEU A 110 14.35 -0.40 -3.31
N GLU A 111 14.11 -0.47 -4.62
CA GLU A 111 14.70 -1.46 -5.51
C GLU A 111 16.23 -1.34 -5.44
N GLU A 112 16.79 -0.12 -5.54
CA GLU A 112 18.24 0.11 -5.39
C GLU A 112 18.76 -0.38 -4.03
N ALA A 113 18.09 -0.03 -2.92
CA ALA A 113 18.50 -0.48 -1.60
C ALA A 113 18.43 -2.01 -1.42
N LEU A 114 17.46 -2.69 -2.03
CA LEU A 114 17.35 -4.15 -2.03
C LEU A 114 18.49 -4.79 -2.81
N ILE A 115 18.82 -4.22 -3.97
CA ILE A 115 19.88 -4.69 -4.88
C ILE A 115 21.26 -4.53 -4.23
N GLU A 116 21.49 -3.41 -3.56
CA GLU A 116 22.74 -3.12 -2.83
C GLU A 116 22.89 -3.95 -1.54
N GLY A 117 21.82 -4.61 -1.08
CA GLY A 117 21.83 -5.35 0.19
C GLY A 117 21.74 -4.44 1.42
N THR A 118 21.42 -3.16 1.25
CA THR A 118 21.21 -2.19 2.34
C THR A 118 19.94 -2.53 3.14
N VAL A 119 18.97 -3.19 2.50
CA VAL A 119 17.72 -3.70 3.09
C VAL A 119 17.47 -5.12 2.60
N ASP A 120 16.80 -5.95 3.40
CA ASP A 120 16.50 -7.35 3.02
C ASP A 120 15.13 -7.49 2.34
N LEU A 121 14.18 -6.63 2.69
CA LEU A 121 12.83 -6.64 2.16
C LEU A 121 12.20 -5.24 2.15
N ALA A 122 11.31 -5.01 1.20
CA ALA A 122 10.49 -3.79 1.11
C ALA A 122 9.00 -4.16 1.05
N VAL A 123 8.12 -3.34 1.64
CA VAL A 123 6.69 -3.63 1.75
C VAL A 123 5.86 -2.57 1.08
N HIS A 124 5.15 -2.97 0.04
CA HIS A 124 4.45 -2.07 -0.87
C HIS A 124 2.94 -2.29 -0.78
N SER A 125 2.17 -1.23 -1.05
CA SER A 125 0.81 -1.46 -1.54
C SER A 125 0.90 -2.09 -2.92
N LEU A 126 0.33 -3.29 -3.10
CA LEU A 126 0.57 -4.07 -4.32
C LEU A 126 0.12 -3.36 -5.61
N LYS A 127 -0.89 -2.49 -5.50
CA LYS A 127 -1.36 -1.65 -6.62
C LYS A 127 -0.31 -0.66 -7.16
N ASP A 128 0.71 -0.35 -6.35
CA ASP A 128 1.77 0.60 -6.69
C ASP A 128 3.05 -0.12 -7.16
N VAL A 129 3.04 -1.47 -7.14
CA VAL A 129 4.13 -2.33 -7.62
C VAL A 129 3.96 -2.58 -9.12
N PRO A 130 4.95 -2.25 -9.98
CA PRO A 130 4.87 -2.48 -11.41
C PRO A 130 4.68 -3.96 -11.75
N THR A 131 4.06 -4.26 -12.89
CA THR A 131 3.79 -5.66 -13.33
C THR A 131 5.08 -6.43 -13.58
N LYS A 132 6.09 -5.76 -14.15
CA LYS A 132 7.44 -6.27 -14.36
C LYS A 132 8.38 -5.64 -13.33
N LEU A 133 8.99 -6.49 -12.50
CA LEU A 133 10.06 -6.11 -11.59
C LEU A 133 11.43 -6.28 -12.28
N PRO A 134 12.50 -5.64 -11.77
CA PRO A 134 13.87 -5.97 -12.14
C PRO A 134 14.16 -7.47 -12.01
N GLU A 135 15.05 -8.01 -12.85
CA GLU A 135 15.31 -9.46 -12.91
C GLU A 135 15.85 -10.03 -11.59
N ASN A 136 16.60 -9.23 -10.84
CA ASN A 136 17.18 -9.57 -9.55
C ASN A 136 16.21 -9.43 -8.36
N LEU A 137 15.00 -8.91 -8.58
CA LEU A 137 13.98 -8.74 -7.54
C LEU A 137 12.76 -9.64 -7.81
N CYS A 138 12.00 -9.93 -6.76
CA CYS A 138 10.75 -10.65 -6.83
C CYS A 138 9.79 -10.30 -5.68
N ILE A 139 8.51 -10.61 -5.85
CA ILE A 139 7.54 -10.57 -4.76
C ILE A 139 7.66 -11.87 -3.97
N GLY A 140 8.25 -11.80 -2.76
CA GLY A 140 8.43 -12.95 -1.88
C GLY A 140 7.17 -13.36 -1.14
N ALA A 141 6.25 -12.41 -0.89
CA ALA A 141 4.96 -12.68 -0.26
C ALA A 141 3.89 -11.65 -0.63
N ILE A 142 2.63 -12.08 -0.65
CA ILE A 142 1.46 -11.20 -0.70
C ILE A 142 0.62 -11.49 0.54
N LEU A 143 0.47 -10.49 1.41
CA LEU A 143 -0.27 -10.61 2.67
C LEU A 143 -1.77 -10.73 2.42
N GLU A 144 -2.52 -11.09 3.47
CA GLU A 144 -3.97 -11.13 3.42
C GLU A 144 -4.58 -9.81 2.93
N ARG A 145 -5.53 -9.94 2.00
CA ARG A 145 -6.17 -8.79 1.37
C ARG A 145 -7.18 -8.18 2.31
N GLU A 146 -7.04 -6.88 2.48
CA GLU A 146 -8.11 -6.07 3.02
C GLU A 146 -9.16 -5.76 1.95
N ASP A 147 -10.25 -5.08 2.34
CA ASP A 147 -11.32 -4.70 1.43
C ASP A 147 -10.77 -3.88 0.24
N PRO A 148 -10.86 -4.44 -0.99
CA PRO A 148 -10.27 -3.82 -2.17
C PRO A 148 -11.14 -2.68 -2.71
N SER A 149 -12.33 -2.43 -2.17
CA SER A 149 -13.30 -1.49 -2.71
C SER A 149 -12.84 -0.04 -2.61
N ASP A 150 -13.43 0.81 -3.45
CA ASP A 150 -13.34 2.25 -3.29
C ASP A 150 -14.46 2.76 -2.37
N ALA A 151 -14.21 3.85 -1.65
CA ALA A 151 -15.17 4.51 -0.77
C ALA A 151 -15.30 5.99 -1.13
N VAL A 152 -16.49 6.52 -0.90
CA VAL A 152 -16.76 7.95 -0.91
C VAL A 152 -16.62 8.47 0.52
N VAL A 153 -15.96 9.62 0.65
CA VAL A 153 -15.82 10.35 1.90
C VAL A 153 -16.38 11.75 1.70
N PHE A 154 -17.43 12.09 2.44
CA PHE A 154 -17.97 13.45 2.51
C PHE A 154 -17.30 14.25 3.65
N PRO A 155 -17.43 15.59 3.66
CA PRO A 155 -16.95 16.43 4.76
C PRO A 155 -17.56 15.99 6.09
N ILE A 156 -16.81 16.16 7.17
CA ILE A 156 -17.29 15.90 8.54
C ILE A 156 -18.61 16.65 8.79
N GLY A 157 -19.60 15.94 9.34
CA GLY A 157 -20.95 16.48 9.61
C GLY A 157 -21.92 16.40 8.42
N SER A 158 -21.48 15.94 7.25
CA SER A 158 -22.39 15.69 6.12
C SER A 158 -23.34 14.52 6.39
N SER A 159 -24.62 14.70 6.09
CA SER A 159 -25.65 13.64 6.11
C SER A 159 -25.80 12.90 4.77
N LEU A 160 -24.96 13.24 3.78
CA LEU A 160 -25.01 12.62 2.46
C LEU A 160 -24.50 11.17 2.50
N THR A 161 -25.20 10.29 1.81
CA THR A 161 -24.89 8.85 1.75
C THR A 161 -24.54 8.35 0.35
N SER A 162 -24.61 9.22 -0.67
CA SER A 162 -24.37 8.84 -2.06
C SER A 162 -24.00 10.04 -2.90
N LEU A 163 -23.11 9.82 -3.88
CA LEU A 163 -22.75 10.82 -4.89
C LEU A 163 -23.96 11.27 -5.72
N ALA A 164 -24.99 10.43 -5.88
CA ALA A 164 -26.22 10.76 -6.61
C ALA A 164 -27.00 11.93 -6.00
N LYS A 165 -26.79 12.22 -4.71
CA LYS A 165 -27.49 13.29 -3.97
C LYS A 165 -26.79 14.65 -4.08
N LEU A 166 -25.60 14.70 -4.66
CA LEU A 166 -24.86 15.95 -4.83
C LEU A 166 -25.48 16.80 -5.94
N LYS A 167 -25.36 18.13 -5.80
CA LYS A 167 -25.81 19.08 -6.81
C LYS A 167 -24.94 18.98 -8.07
N ALA A 168 -25.50 19.36 -9.22
CA ALA A 168 -24.73 19.49 -10.44
C ALA A 168 -23.55 20.46 -10.25
N GLY A 169 -22.38 20.09 -10.78
CA GLY A 169 -21.13 20.83 -10.63
C GLY A 169 -20.36 20.56 -9.32
N ALA A 170 -20.86 19.70 -8.43
CA ALA A 170 -20.13 19.34 -7.21
C ALA A 170 -18.77 18.68 -7.53
N LYS A 171 -17.73 19.06 -6.78
CA LYS A 171 -16.33 18.71 -7.00
C LYS A 171 -15.95 17.44 -6.26
N ILE A 172 -15.63 16.40 -7.01
CA ILE A 172 -15.20 15.10 -6.49
C ILE A 172 -13.69 14.97 -6.63
N GLY A 173 -13.00 14.90 -5.49
CA GLY A 173 -11.54 14.78 -5.45
C GLY A 173 -11.06 13.35 -5.72
N THR A 174 -10.42 13.15 -6.87
CA THR A 174 -9.67 11.93 -7.19
C THR A 174 -8.68 12.21 -8.34
N SER A 175 -7.46 11.67 -8.23
CA SER A 175 -6.47 11.69 -9.32
C SER A 175 -6.41 10.39 -10.13
N SER A 176 -7.21 9.39 -9.78
CA SER A 176 -7.22 8.09 -10.45
C SER A 176 -8.07 8.17 -11.73
N LEU A 177 -7.44 8.00 -12.89
CA LEU A 177 -8.13 7.94 -14.18
C LEU A 177 -9.15 6.78 -14.22
N ARG A 178 -8.83 5.64 -13.61
CA ARG A 178 -9.75 4.51 -13.40
C ARG A 178 -11.04 4.93 -12.70
N ARG A 179 -10.94 5.64 -11.55
CA ARG A 179 -12.12 6.10 -10.80
C ARG A 179 -12.91 7.13 -11.61
N ILE A 180 -12.21 8.08 -12.23
CA ILE A 180 -12.84 9.15 -13.01
C ILE A 180 -13.63 8.57 -14.19
N ALA A 181 -13.02 7.69 -14.98
CA ALA A 181 -13.64 7.13 -16.18
C ALA A 181 -14.90 6.31 -15.85
N GLN A 182 -14.88 5.54 -14.76
CA GLN A 182 -16.04 4.74 -14.33
C GLN A 182 -17.15 5.61 -13.74
N LEU A 183 -16.80 6.50 -12.80
CA LEU A 183 -17.80 7.29 -12.08
C LEU A 183 -18.44 8.37 -12.96
N ARG A 184 -17.71 8.96 -13.93
CA ARG A 184 -18.29 9.91 -14.89
C ARG A 184 -19.37 9.29 -15.79
N ARG A 185 -19.31 7.99 -16.11
CA ARG A 185 -20.38 7.33 -16.88
C ARG A 185 -21.72 7.34 -16.13
N LYS A 186 -21.68 7.13 -14.81
CA LYS A 186 -22.87 7.12 -13.93
C LYS A 186 -23.28 8.53 -13.52
N TYR A 187 -22.33 9.37 -13.14
CA TYR A 187 -22.55 10.68 -12.52
C TYR A 187 -22.09 11.82 -13.42
N LYS A 188 -22.76 11.99 -14.56
CA LYS A 188 -22.43 13.01 -15.57
C LYS A 188 -22.54 14.46 -15.07
N HIS A 189 -23.30 14.68 -14.00
CA HIS A 189 -23.53 16.00 -13.41
C HIS A 189 -22.43 16.43 -12.42
N LEU A 190 -21.47 15.55 -12.08
CA LEU A 190 -20.41 15.83 -11.12
C LEU A 190 -19.11 16.23 -11.82
N ASP A 191 -18.38 17.16 -11.22
CA ASP A 191 -17.05 17.54 -11.68
C ASP A 191 -15.97 16.74 -10.93
N PHE A 192 -15.04 16.12 -11.67
CA PHE A 192 -13.98 15.31 -11.07
C PHE A 192 -12.67 16.06 -11.15
N VAL A 193 -12.13 16.40 -9.99
CA VAL A 193 -10.98 17.29 -9.83
C VAL A 193 -9.81 16.51 -9.22
N SER A 194 -8.61 16.74 -9.76
CA SER A 194 -7.38 16.12 -9.27
C SER A 194 -7.13 16.45 -7.80
N VAL A 195 -6.74 15.44 -7.01
CA VAL A 195 -6.32 15.60 -5.61
C VAL A 195 -5.00 14.88 -5.37
N ARG A 196 -4.02 15.64 -4.88
CA ARG A 196 -2.68 15.13 -4.52
C ARG A 196 -2.41 15.29 -3.04
N GLY A 197 -1.43 14.54 -2.57
CA GLY A 197 -1.05 14.46 -1.16
C GLY A 197 -1.41 13.12 -0.56
N ASN A 198 -0.95 12.96 0.66
CA ASN A 198 -1.12 11.79 1.49
C ASN A 198 -2.57 11.78 2.08
N LEU A 199 -3.05 10.68 2.70
CA LEU A 199 -4.46 10.59 3.12
C LEU A 199 -4.89 11.75 4.04
N ASN A 200 -4.07 12.09 5.03
CA ASN A 200 -4.33 13.20 5.96
C ASN A 200 -4.42 14.53 5.23
N THR A 201 -3.50 14.82 4.31
CA THR A 201 -3.53 16.06 3.51
C THR A 201 -4.78 16.11 2.63
N ARG A 202 -5.26 14.97 2.13
CA ARG A 202 -6.50 14.93 1.33
C ARG A 202 -7.72 15.20 2.18
N LEU A 203 -7.82 14.58 3.36
CA LEU A 203 -8.92 14.81 4.29
C LEU A 203 -8.92 16.27 4.80
N ASP A 204 -7.76 16.86 5.07
CA ASP A 204 -7.64 18.29 5.39
C ASP A 204 -8.15 19.19 4.26
N LYS A 205 -7.87 18.84 2.99
CA LYS A 205 -8.40 19.56 1.84
C LYS A 205 -9.93 19.47 1.71
N LEU A 206 -10.51 18.36 2.16
CA LEU A 206 -11.95 18.13 2.18
C LEU A 206 -12.60 18.90 3.34
N ASP A 207 -12.13 18.69 4.57
CA ASP A 207 -12.81 19.15 5.77
C ASP A 207 -12.53 20.63 6.06
N ASN A 208 -11.25 21.04 6.06
CA ASN A 208 -10.85 22.37 6.50
C ASN A 208 -10.79 23.35 5.33
N LYS A 209 -10.17 22.96 4.21
CA LYS A 209 -10.00 23.84 3.05
C LYS A 209 -11.19 23.85 2.11
N LYS A 210 -12.15 22.93 2.30
CA LYS A 210 -13.40 22.83 1.52
C LYS A 210 -13.17 22.88 0.01
N GLN A 211 -12.09 22.27 -0.47
CA GLN A 211 -11.72 22.27 -1.89
C GLN A 211 -12.56 21.28 -2.72
N TYR A 212 -13.18 20.32 -2.05
CA TYR A 212 -13.96 19.24 -2.63
C TYR A 212 -15.27 19.06 -1.86
N ASP A 213 -16.32 18.62 -2.54
CA ASP A 213 -17.59 18.24 -1.94
C ASP A 213 -17.59 16.77 -1.50
N ALA A 214 -16.72 15.94 -2.10
CA ALA A 214 -16.44 14.58 -1.66
C ALA A 214 -15.06 14.12 -2.17
N LEU A 215 -14.49 13.10 -1.55
CA LEU A 215 -13.33 12.38 -2.04
C LEU A 215 -13.70 10.94 -2.41
N VAL A 216 -12.97 10.36 -3.37
CA VAL A 216 -13.00 8.91 -3.61
C VAL A 216 -11.65 8.31 -3.24
N LEU A 217 -11.65 7.43 -2.24
CA LEU A 217 -10.48 6.84 -1.59
C LEU A 217 -10.59 5.31 -1.58
N ALA A 218 -9.51 4.60 -1.26
CA ALA A 218 -9.58 3.14 -1.08
C ALA A 218 -10.06 2.84 0.34
N VAL A 219 -11.00 1.90 0.50
CA VAL A 219 -11.45 1.44 1.83
C VAL A 219 -10.25 0.99 2.66
N SER A 220 -9.38 0.18 2.04
CA SER A 220 -8.18 -0.33 2.70
C SER A 220 -7.26 0.76 3.24
N GLY A 221 -7.16 1.86 2.50
CA GLY A 221 -6.35 3.00 2.90
C GLY A 221 -6.90 3.71 4.13
N LEU A 222 -8.22 3.73 4.34
CA LEU A 222 -8.86 4.40 5.48
C LEU A 222 -8.81 3.52 6.73
N ARG A 223 -9.17 2.25 6.59
CA ARG A 223 -9.19 1.27 7.69
C ARG A 223 -7.81 1.07 8.31
N ARG A 224 -6.75 0.98 7.50
CA ARG A 224 -5.37 0.87 8.01
C ARG A 224 -4.91 2.04 8.87
N LEU A 225 -5.48 3.23 8.69
CA LEU A 225 -5.15 4.41 9.50
C LEU A 225 -6.16 4.63 10.63
N ASN A 226 -6.98 3.62 10.94
CA ASN A 226 -8.08 3.71 11.90
C ASN A 226 -9.07 4.83 11.58
N MET A 227 -9.30 5.09 10.29
CA MET A 227 -10.23 6.11 9.78
C MET A 227 -11.44 5.48 9.09
N ALA A 228 -11.88 4.31 9.57
CA ALA A 228 -13.01 3.59 8.99
C ALA A 228 -14.34 4.36 9.16
N ASP A 229 -14.45 5.14 10.24
CA ASP A 229 -15.55 6.07 10.54
C ASP A 229 -15.72 7.16 9.47
N ARG A 230 -14.66 7.49 8.73
CA ARG A 230 -14.72 8.46 7.63
C ARG A 230 -15.42 7.92 6.39
N ILE A 231 -15.63 6.61 6.27
CA ILE A 231 -16.27 6.00 5.09
C ILE A 231 -17.75 6.35 5.10
N SER A 232 -18.19 7.20 4.17
CA SER A 232 -19.60 7.56 4.05
C SER A 232 -20.40 6.53 3.26
N CYS A 233 -19.80 5.97 2.20
CA CYS A 233 -20.34 4.79 1.52
C CYS A 233 -19.24 4.04 0.76
N ILE A 234 -19.40 2.72 0.66
CA ILE A 234 -18.53 1.86 -0.15
C ILE A 234 -19.15 1.75 -1.55
N LEU A 235 -18.32 1.94 -2.58
CA LEU A 235 -18.73 1.83 -3.97
C LEU A 235 -18.76 0.34 -4.37
N PRO A 236 -19.90 -0.18 -4.84
CA PRO A 236 -20.01 -1.58 -5.25
C PRO A 236 -19.23 -1.82 -6.55
N SER A 237 -18.83 -3.07 -6.79
CA SER A 237 -17.95 -3.45 -7.91
C SER A 237 -18.61 -3.24 -9.28
N GLU A 238 -19.94 -3.21 -9.32
CA GLU A 238 -20.76 -2.91 -10.50
C GLU A 238 -20.66 -1.44 -10.89
N LEU A 239 -20.36 -0.55 -9.94
CA LEU A 239 -20.21 0.88 -10.14
C LEU A 239 -18.75 1.30 -10.35
N CYS A 240 -17.82 0.69 -9.60
CA CYS A 240 -16.41 1.05 -9.67
C CYS A 240 -15.52 -0.18 -9.40
N LEU A 241 -15.04 -0.81 -10.48
CA LEU A 241 -14.00 -1.83 -10.41
C LEU A 241 -12.74 -1.23 -9.78
N TYR A 242 -12.14 -1.92 -8.82
CA TYR A 242 -10.99 -1.46 -8.06
C TYR A 242 -9.68 -1.59 -8.85
N ALA A 243 -8.60 -0.99 -8.35
CA ALA A 243 -7.28 -1.13 -8.98
C ALA A 243 -6.70 -2.53 -8.74
N VAL A 244 -5.93 -3.03 -9.70
CA VAL A 244 -5.19 -4.30 -9.57
C VAL A 244 -4.37 -4.32 -8.29
N GLY A 245 -4.51 -5.36 -7.47
CA GLY A 245 -3.80 -5.46 -6.19
C GLY A 245 -4.26 -4.46 -5.11
N GLN A 246 -5.33 -3.68 -5.30
CA GLN A 246 -5.86 -2.80 -4.27
C GLN A 246 -6.25 -3.62 -3.03
N GLY A 247 -5.93 -3.13 -1.83
CA GLY A 247 -6.17 -3.85 -0.58
C GLY A 247 -5.13 -4.93 -0.24
N ALA A 248 -4.22 -5.30 -1.14
CA ALA A 248 -3.11 -6.20 -0.82
C ALA A 248 -1.83 -5.43 -0.46
N LEU A 249 -1.04 -5.99 0.44
CA LEU A 249 0.36 -5.60 0.66
C LEU A 249 1.28 -6.68 0.07
N ALA A 250 2.37 -6.25 -0.54
CA ALA A 250 3.37 -7.11 -1.15
C ALA A 250 4.72 -6.90 -0.49
N VAL A 251 5.43 -8.00 -0.24
CA VAL A 251 6.81 -7.98 0.24
C VAL A 251 7.72 -8.26 -0.94
N GLU A 252 8.53 -7.28 -1.32
CA GLU A 252 9.56 -7.36 -2.35
C GLU A 252 10.89 -7.75 -1.72
N ILE A 253 11.60 -8.69 -2.35
CA ILE A 253 12.88 -9.23 -1.89
C ILE A 253 13.81 -9.46 -3.09
N ARG A 254 15.07 -9.80 -2.81
CA ARG A 254 16.00 -10.31 -3.84
C ARG A 254 15.60 -11.73 -4.28
N ARG A 255 15.66 -11.99 -5.59
CA ARG A 255 15.21 -13.26 -6.20
C ARG A 255 15.95 -14.50 -5.72
N ASN A 256 17.22 -14.37 -5.35
CA ASN A 256 18.08 -15.49 -4.94
C ASN A 256 18.44 -15.44 -3.43
N ASP A 257 17.61 -14.77 -2.62
CA ASP A 257 17.78 -14.72 -1.17
C ASP A 257 16.88 -15.75 -0.49
N ASP A 258 17.32 -17.01 -0.47
CA ASP A 258 16.57 -18.14 0.09
C ASP A 258 16.27 -17.96 1.58
N VAL A 259 17.16 -17.29 2.32
CA VAL A 259 16.98 -17.01 3.75
C VAL A 259 15.80 -16.08 3.93
N THR A 260 15.80 -14.91 3.27
CA THR A 260 14.70 -13.96 3.34
C THR A 260 13.41 -14.56 2.78
N GLN A 261 13.48 -15.30 1.67
CA GLN A 261 12.33 -15.99 1.09
C GLN A 261 11.68 -16.98 2.09
N SER A 262 12.49 -17.73 2.84
CA SER A 262 11.99 -18.67 3.85
C SER A 262 11.26 -18.00 5.01
N VAL A 263 11.63 -16.75 5.34
CA VAL A 263 10.97 -15.92 6.35
C VAL A 263 9.63 -15.42 5.82
N VAL A 264 9.66 -14.72 4.68
CA VAL A 264 8.50 -13.98 4.18
C VAL A 264 7.43 -14.91 3.65
N GLN A 265 7.77 -16.13 3.22
CA GLN A 265 6.79 -17.12 2.74
C GLN A 265 5.67 -17.36 3.74
N ALA A 266 5.97 -17.25 5.04
CA ALA A 266 4.98 -17.49 6.08
C ALA A 266 3.99 -16.32 6.28
N LEU A 267 4.28 -15.15 5.69
CA LEU A 267 3.35 -14.01 5.58
C LEU A 267 2.43 -14.13 4.35
N ASN A 268 2.69 -15.08 3.45
CA ASN A 268 1.99 -15.18 2.19
C ASN A 268 0.59 -15.78 2.37
N ASN A 269 -0.43 -14.98 2.10
CA ASN A 269 -1.80 -15.44 2.01
C ASN A 269 -2.07 -15.99 0.61
N ARG A 270 -2.14 -17.32 0.48
CA ARG A 270 -2.32 -18.02 -0.81
C ARG A 270 -3.55 -17.55 -1.59
N MET A 271 -4.67 -17.32 -0.92
CA MET A 271 -5.93 -16.92 -1.55
C MET A 271 -5.81 -15.53 -2.18
N THR A 272 -5.16 -14.62 -1.47
CA THR A 272 -4.86 -13.26 -1.97
C THR A 272 -3.85 -13.32 -3.11
N ALA A 273 -2.78 -14.10 -2.95
CA ALA A 273 -1.75 -14.24 -3.97
C ALA A 273 -2.32 -14.73 -5.32
N LEU A 274 -3.19 -15.74 -5.31
CA LEU A 274 -3.85 -16.24 -6.53
C LEU A 274 -4.71 -15.18 -7.22
N ARG A 275 -5.53 -14.46 -6.45
CA ARG A 275 -6.37 -13.37 -6.98
C ARG A 275 -5.51 -12.26 -7.58
N CYS A 276 -4.49 -11.83 -6.85
CA CYS A 276 -3.60 -10.77 -7.30
C CYS A 276 -2.73 -11.18 -8.49
N LEU A 277 -2.33 -12.45 -8.59
CA LEU A 277 -1.62 -12.98 -9.75
C LEU A 277 -2.50 -12.87 -11.01
N ALA A 278 -3.76 -13.28 -10.94
CA ALA A 278 -4.68 -13.17 -12.07
C ALA A 278 -4.94 -11.70 -12.47
N GLU A 279 -5.16 -10.81 -11.49
CA GLU A 279 -5.33 -9.38 -11.73
C GLU A 279 -4.10 -8.74 -12.39
N ARG A 280 -2.90 -9.09 -11.92
CA ARG A 280 -1.64 -8.57 -12.46
C ARG A 280 -1.35 -9.10 -13.86
N ASN A 281 -1.62 -10.39 -14.13
CA ASN A 281 -1.50 -10.96 -15.47
C ASN A 281 -2.47 -10.30 -16.45
N PHE A 282 -3.70 -10.03 -16.04
CA PHE A 282 -4.65 -9.27 -16.86
C PHE A 282 -4.11 -7.88 -17.23
N MET A 283 -3.59 -7.13 -16.26
CA MET A 283 -3.00 -5.81 -16.52
C MET A 283 -1.74 -5.88 -17.38
N MET A 284 -0.87 -6.86 -17.13
CA MET A 284 0.36 -7.06 -17.89
C MET A 284 0.07 -7.39 -19.36
N THR A 285 -0.93 -8.23 -19.61
CA THR A 285 -1.34 -8.63 -20.98
C THR A 285 -1.87 -7.43 -21.78
N LEU A 286 -2.51 -6.48 -21.11
CA LEU A 286 -3.03 -5.26 -21.73
C LEU A 286 -1.98 -4.14 -21.83
N GLU A 287 -0.71 -4.43 -21.49
CA GLU A 287 0.37 -3.45 -21.37
C GLU A 287 -0.04 -2.25 -20.48
N GLY A 288 -0.89 -2.53 -19.49
CA GLY A 288 -1.45 -1.54 -18.60
C GLY A 288 -0.46 -1.13 -17.51
N GLY A 289 -0.51 0.16 -17.14
CA GLY A 289 0.17 0.72 -15.98
C GLY A 289 -0.78 1.57 -15.13
N CYS A 290 -0.27 2.22 -14.08
CA CYS A 290 -1.06 3.09 -13.18
C CYS A 290 -1.78 4.24 -13.89
N SER A 291 -1.32 4.60 -15.09
CA SER A 291 -1.86 5.67 -15.94
C SER A 291 -3.02 5.20 -16.84
N VAL A 292 -3.30 3.90 -16.91
CA VAL A 292 -4.39 3.37 -17.74
C VAL A 292 -5.68 3.30 -16.92
N PRO A 293 -6.83 3.77 -17.45
CA PRO A 293 -8.13 3.65 -16.79
C PRO A 293 -8.65 2.21 -16.83
N LEU A 294 -7.96 1.31 -16.14
CA LEU A 294 -8.21 -0.12 -16.04
C LEU A 294 -8.66 -0.46 -14.62
N GLY A 295 -9.70 -1.30 -14.48
CA GLY A 295 -10.16 -1.79 -13.20
C GLY A 295 -10.45 -3.30 -13.22
N VAL A 296 -10.43 -3.90 -12.04
CA VAL A 296 -10.71 -5.33 -11.84
C VAL A 296 -11.67 -5.56 -10.66
N SER A 297 -12.30 -6.73 -10.65
CA SER A 297 -12.97 -7.34 -9.49
C SER A 297 -12.69 -8.84 -9.53
N SER A 298 -12.30 -9.43 -8.42
CA SER A 298 -11.96 -10.84 -8.34
C SER A 298 -12.49 -11.46 -7.06
N ALA A 299 -12.93 -12.70 -7.15
CA ALA A 299 -13.33 -13.51 -6.00
C ALA A 299 -12.87 -14.94 -6.19
N LEU A 300 -12.45 -15.58 -5.10
CA LEU A 300 -12.08 -16.99 -5.08
C LEU A 300 -13.09 -17.71 -4.18
N SER A 301 -13.91 -18.57 -4.77
CA SER A 301 -14.95 -19.32 -4.05
C SER A 301 -14.35 -20.42 -3.18
N GLU A 302 -15.15 -20.95 -2.25
CA GLU A 302 -14.82 -22.15 -1.47
C GLU A 302 -14.55 -23.37 -2.38
N SER A 303 -15.27 -23.47 -3.50
CA SER A 303 -15.05 -24.46 -4.56
C SER A 303 -13.78 -24.23 -5.39
N ARG A 304 -12.90 -23.30 -4.99
CA ARG A 304 -11.62 -22.95 -5.64
C ARG A 304 -11.78 -22.42 -7.07
N ILE A 305 -12.93 -21.83 -7.38
CA ILE A 305 -13.16 -21.15 -8.65
C ILE A 305 -12.73 -19.69 -8.51
N LEU A 306 -11.73 -19.29 -9.29
CA LEU A 306 -11.31 -17.89 -9.38
C LEU A 306 -12.13 -17.18 -10.46
N SER A 307 -12.95 -16.22 -10.04
CA SER A 307 -13.61 -15.29 -10.95
C SER A 307 -12.80 -14.00 -11.06
N LEU A 308 -12.63 -13.50 -12.28
CA LEU A 308 -12.00 -12.23 -12.57
C LEU A 308 -12.86 -11.47 -13.59
N LYS A 309 -13.31 -10.28 -13.20
CA LYS A 309 -13.92 -9.29 -14.08
C LYS A 309 -12.93 -8.17 -14.29
N GLY A 310 -12.55 -7.92 -15.53
CA GLY A 310 -11.67 -6.81 -15.92
C GLY A 310 -12.40 -5.82 -16.82
N GLY A 311 -11.99 -4.56 -16.79
CA GLY A 311 -12.53 -3.52 -17.68
C GLY A 311 -11.52 -2.42 -17.97
N VAL A 312 -11.51 -1.95 -19.21
CA VAL A 312 -10.79 -0.75 -19.67
C VAL A 312 -11.83 0.29 -20.06
N PHE A 313 -11.64 1.53 -19.60
CA PHE A 313 -12.66 2.57 -19.70
C PHE A 313 -12.13 3.77 -20.48
N ALA A 314 -12.88 4.23 -21.49
CA ALA A 314 -12.53 5.45 -22.19
C ALA A 314 -12.61 6.67 -21.25
N PHE A 315 -11.56 7.48 -21.25
CA PHE A 315 -11.57 8.79 -20.62
C PHE A 315 -12.12 9.80 -21.62
N ALA A 316 -13.43 10.07 -21.56
CA ALA A 316 -14.00 11.15 -22.36
C ALA A 316 -13.48 12.49 -21.81
N VAL A 317 -12.51 13.09 -22.50
CA VAL A 317 -12.28 14.54 -22.39
C VAL A 317 -13.51 15.17 -23.01
N VAL A 318 -14.41 15.72 -22.19
CA VAL A 318 -15.39 16.65 -22.70
C VAL A 318 -14.58 17.85 -23.15
N SER A 319 -14.23 17.90 -24.44
CA SER A 319 -13.81 19.13 -25.07
C SER A 319 -14.92 20.13 -24.76
N LYS A 320 -14.61 21.13 -23.92
CA LYS A 320 -15.45 22.32 -23.86
C LYS A 320 -15.46 22.80 -25.30
N LYS A 321 -16.62 22.69 -25.95
CA LYS A 321 -16.84 23.19 -27.31
C LYS A 321 -16.13 24.53 -27.43
N CYS A 322 -15.20 24.63 -28.38
CA CYS A 322 -14.92 25.91 -29.01
C CYS A 322 -16.28 26.40 -29.53
N MET A 323 -16.90 27.29 -28.76
CA MET A 323 -17.90 28.22 -29.24
C MET A 323 -17.19 29.52 -29.51
#